data_AF-A0A1C5C210-F1
#
_entry.id   AF-A0A1C5C210-F1
#
_cell.length_a   1.000
_cell.length_b   1.000
_cell.length_c   1.000
_cell.angle_alpha   90.00
_cell.angle_beta   90.00
_cell.angle_gamma   90.00
#
_symmetry.space_group_name_H-M   'P 1'
#
loop_
_entity.id
_entity.type
_entity.pdbx_description
1 polymer ?
#
loop_
_entity_poly.entity_id
_entity_poly.type
_entity_poly.pdbx_seq_one_letter_code
_entity_poly.pdbx_strand_id
1 'polypeptide(L)'
;MRTWGDGVMYTALCAYGIGQAGGTQTMYTGRYPLRYDGPMTELEKGPTGRRRGRGARERILSASQQLFREQGINRTGMDQLCAAAEVSKRTAYQHFTGKDELVAEYLRRFDPSVLSGVFDRTDLTPRERLLAAFDIPPTTPLCPYIAAAVELHDPQHPASQYARDYKKAVAARLTDTAREAGAADPEQLGEQLALLIDGAAARTRVLNADAFPTAAAIAAVLIDNAIPATAGDDRQREEVPS
;
A
#
# COMPACT_ATOMS: atom_id res chain seq x y z
N MET A 1 -21.90 -46.53 -14.64
CA MET A 1 -22.44 -46.74 -13.28
C MET A 1 -21.31 -47.15 -12.36
N ARG A 2 -20.62 -46.18 -11.72
CA ARG A 2 -19.69 -46.41 -10.62
C ARG A 2 -19.79 -45.22 -9.67
N THR A 3 -20.24 -45.51 -8.47
CA THR A 3 -20.33 -44.65 -7.30
C THR A 3 -19.10 -44.86 -6.43
N TRP A 4 -18.46 -43.77 -5.99
CA TRP A 4 -17.57 -43.64 -4.82
C TRP A 4 -17.75 -42.17 -4.39
N GLY A 5 -18.08 -41.77 -3.17
CA GLY A 5 -17.92 -42.42 -1.87
C GLY A 5 -17.04 -41.53 -0.98
N ASP A 6 -17.67 -40.51 -0.39
CA ASP A 6 -17.37 -39.68 0.80
C ASP A 6 -15.99 -39.65 1.49
N GLY A 7 -15.60 -38.42 1.87
CA GLY A 7 -15.02 -38.02 3.18
C GLY A 7 -13.62 -38.55 3.52
N VAL A 8 -12.67 -37.72 3.97
CA VAL A 8 -12.58 -37.26 5.37
C VAL A 8 -11.35 -36.33 5.51
N MET A 9 -11.57 -35.14 6.07
CA MET A 9 -10.76 -34.36 7.04
C MET A 9 -9.26 -34.13 6.77
N TYR A 10 -8.89 -32.89 6.45
CA TYR A 10 -7.54 -32.36 6.74
C TYR A 10 -7.59 -31.49 8.02
N THR A 11 -7.08 -32.06 9.11
CA THR A 11 -6.84 -31.39 10.38
C THR A 11 -5.73 -30.36 10.27
N ALA A 12 -6.00 -29.16 10.78
CA ALA A 12 -5.04 -28.13 11.10
C ALA A 12 -4.15 -28.56 12.27
N LEU A 13 -2.83 -28.34 12.16
CA LEU A 13 -1.91 -28.32 13.30
C LEU A 13 -1.00 -27.09 13.19
N CYS A 14 -1.27 -26.14 14.07
CA CYS A 14 -0.34 -25.10 14.48
C CYS A 14 0.82 -25.75 15.25
N ALA A 15 2.05 -25.40 14.92
CA ALA A 15 3.20 -25.65 15.78
C ALA A 15 3.87 -24.30 16.12
N TYR A 16 3.58 -23.84 17.33
CA TYR A 16 4.34 -22.83 18.07
C TYR A 16 5.71 -23.42 18.44
N GLY A 17 6.79 -22.67 18.20
CA GLY A 17 8.13 -22.99 18.68
C GLY A 17 8.76 -21.76 19.33
N ILE A 18 8.80 -21.77 20.67
CA ILE A 18 9.47 -20.81 21.54
C ILE A 18 10.83 -21.38 21.95
N GLY A 19 11.85 -20.53 22.00
CA GLY A 19 13.08 -20.70 22.80
C GLY A 19 14.34 -20.40 21.99
N GLN A 20 15.40 -19.76 22.49
CA GLN A 20 15.77 -19.31 23.84
C GLN A 20 16.92 -18.28 23.71
N ALA A 21 17.27 -17.68 24.86
CA ALA A 21 18.22 -16.60 25.12
C ALA A 21 19.69 -16.78 24.69
N GLY A 22 20.38 -15.63 24.57
CA GLY A 22 21.84 -15.44 24.62
C GLY A 22 22.20 -14.02 24.18
N GLY A 23 22.41 -13.06 25.08
CA GLY A 23 23.75 -12.61 25.52
C GLY A 23 24.53 -11.98 24.35
N THR A 24 24.84 -10.69 24.30
CA THR A 24 25.75 -10.01 25.23
C THR A 24 25.58 -8.49 25.18
N GLN A 25 25.90 -7.93 26.33
CA GLN A 25 25.81 -6.54 26.74
C GLN A 25 27.12 -5.83 26.38
N THR A 26 27.07 -4.87 25.45
CA THR A 26 28.19 -3.95 25.20
C THR A 26 27.95 -2.69 26.02
N MET A 27 28.77 -2.54 27.07
CA MET A 27 28.91 -1.30 27.84
C MET A 27 29.38 -0.16 26.95
N TYR A 28 28.66 0.96 26.97
CA TYR A 28 29.21 2.24 26.57
C TYR A 28 29.30 3.15 27.79
N THR A 29 30.55 3.44 28.15
CA THR A 29 30.96 4.34 29.22
C THR A 29 30.67 5.79 28.81
N GLY A 30 29.92 6.52 29.63
CA GLY A 30 29.66 7.94 29.44
C GLY A 30 29.47 8.64 30.78
N ARG A 31 30.59 9.01 31.39
CA ARG A 31 30.70 9.77 32.64
C ARG A 31 30.47 11.26 32.35
N TYR A 32 29.45 11.87 32.94
CA TYR A 32 29.49 13.28 33.35
C TYR A 32 28.77 13.49 34.68
N PRO A 33 29.41 14.14 35.66
CA PRO A 33 28.80 14.48 36.95
C PRO A 33 28.02 15.78 36.82
N LEU A 34 27.03 15.98 37.68
CA LEU A 34 26.95 17.12 38.62
C LEU A 34 25.65 17.01 39.43
N ARG A 35 25.83 16.93 40.75
CA ARG A 35 24.79 17.17 41.76
C ARG A 35 24.24 18.59 41.58
N TYR A 36 22.93 18.74 41.67
CA TYR A 36 22.27 20.00 41.96
C TYR A 36 21.34 19.77 43.15
N ASP A 37 21.77 20.21 44.34
CA ASP A 37 20.94 20.30 45.54
C ASP A 37 20.35 21.72 45.59
N GLY A 38 19.05 21.84 45.34
CA GLY A 38 18.27 23.09 45.44
C GLY A 38 16.76 22.77 45.43
N PRO A 39 15.94 23.49 46.21
CA PRO A 39 14.67 22.98 46.70
C PRO A 39 13.56 22.88 45.63
N MET A 40 12.71 21.86 45.78
CA MET A 40 11.46 21.73 45.03
C MET A 40 10.55 22.93 45.27
N THR A 41 10.26 23.69 44.22
CA THR A 41 9.11 24.58 44.17
C THR A 41 8.25 24.29 42.94
N GLU A 42 6.99 23.98 43.25
CA GLU A 42 5.76 24.11 42.45
C GLU A 42 5.62 23.39 41.11
N LEU A 43 4.73 22.39 41.14
CA LEU A 43 4.00 21.82 40.02
C LEU A 43 3.16 22.89 39.30
N GLU A 44 3.70 23.53 38.28
CA GLU A 44 2.88 24.22 37.28
C GLU A 44 2.41 23.23 36.20
N LYS A 45 1.14 22.81 36.30
CA LYS A 45 0.42 22.09 35.24
C LYS A 45 0.15 23.02 34.05
N GLY A 46 1.02 22.98 33.04
CA GLY A 46 0.74 23.52 31.71
C GLY A 46 -0.26 22.66 30.89
N PRO A 47 -0.95 23.21 29.87
CA PRO A 47 -2.09 22.56 29.22
C PRO A 47 -1.65 21.38 28.34
N THR A 48 -1.85 20.16 28.85
CA THR A 48 -1.47 18.89 28.21
C THR A 48 -2.56 18.28 27.32
N GLY A 49 -3.50 19.09 26.81
CA GLY A 49 -4.59 18.59 25.95
C GLY A 49 -4.14 18.24 24.52
N ARG A 50 -3.21 19.01 23.95
CA ARG A 50 -2.91 18.94 22.50
C ARG A 50 -1.87 17.87 22.11
N ARG A 51 -1.05 17.41 23.07
CA ARG A 51 -0.05 16.32 22.86
C ARG A 51 -0.65 14.93 23.03
N ARG A 52 -1.60 14.74 23.95
CA ARG A 52 -2.25 13.43 24.17
C ARG A 52 -3.20 13.03 23.03
N GLY A 53 -3.90 14.00 22.42
CA GLY A 53 -4.87 13.74 21.34
C GLY A 53 -4.25 13.32 20.00
N ARG A 54 -3.10 13.87 19.59
CA ARG A 54 -2.43 13.43 18.36
C ARG A 54 -1.93 12.00 18.44
N GLY A 55 -1.34 11.63 19.58
CA GLY A 55 -0.88 10.26 19.80
C GLY A 55 -2.02 9.24 19.80
N ALA A 56 -3.18 9.56 20.39
CA ALA A 56 -4.34 8.68 20.38
C ALA A 56 -4.88 8.45 18.95
N ARG A 57 -5.05 9.52 18.17
CA ARG A 57 -5.48 9.41 16.76
C ARG A 57 -4.53 8.56 15.93
N GLU A 58 -3.22 8.76 16.09
CA GLU A 58 -2.20 7.98 15.39
C GLU A 58 -2.19 6.51 15.80
N ARG A 59 -2.30 6.20 17.09
CA ARG A 59 -2.41 4.80 17.56
C ARG A 59 -3.65 4.11 17.00
N ILE A 60 -4.79 4.79 16.95
CA ILE A 60 -6.02 4.24 16.34
C ILE A 60 -5.80 3.94 14.85
N LEU A 61 -5.16 4.84 14.10
CA LEU A 61 -4.85 4.62 12.68
C LEU A 61 -3.82 3.51 12.48
N SER A 62 -2.81 3.40 13.34
CA SER A 62 -1.83 2.31 13.29
C SER A 62 -2.50 0.95 13.57
N ALA A 63 -3.36 0.89 14.59
CA ALA A 63 -4.14 -0.29 14.91
C ALA A 63 -5.11 -0.67 13.77
N SER A 64 -5.71 0.31 13.10
CA SER A 64 -6.58 0.05 11.95
C SER A 64 -5.83 -0.49 10.75
N GLN A 65 -4.64 0.05 10.44
CA GLN A 65 -3.79 -0.49 9.37
C GLN A 65 -3.42 -1.95 9.58
N GLN A 66 -3.11 -2.33 10.81
CA GLN A 66 -2.79 -3.71 11.15
C GLN A 66 -4.03 -4.60 11.07
N LEU A 67 -5.10 -4.26 11.79
CA LEU A 67 -6.28 -5.12 11.88
C LEU A 67 -7.01 -5.25 10.54
N PHE A 68 -7.14 -4.18 9.76
CA PHE A 68 -7.76 -4.29 8.44
C PHE A 68 -6.96 -5.19 7.50
N ARG A 69 -5.62 -5.19 7.60
CA ARG A 69 -4.76 -6.09 6.83
C ARG A 69 -4.93 -7.55 7.24
N GLU A 70 -5.02 -7.82 8.54
CA GLU A 70 -5.03 -9.18 9.09
C GLU A 70 -6.41 -9.86 8.98
N GLN A 71 -7.49 -9.13 9.25
CA GLN A 71 -8.84 -9.70 9.39
C GLN A 71 -9.89 -9.06 8.46
N GLY A 72 -9.55 -8.00 7.72
CA GLY A 72 -10.48 -7.27 6.86
C GLY A 72 -11.23 -6.15 7.58
N ILE A 73 -11.81 -5.24 6.81
CA ILE A 73 -12.57 -4.09 7.32
C ILE A 73 -13.83 -4.57 8.04
N ASN A 74 -14.65 -5.43 7.44
CA ASN A 74 -15.97 -5.78 7.97
C ASN A 74 -15.87 -6.53 9.31
N ARG A 75 -14.88 -7.41 9.46
CA ARG A 75 -14.65 -8.16 10.70
C ARG A 75 -14.01 -7.34 11.82
N THR A 76 -13.46 -6.17 11.52
CA THR A 76 -12.83 -5.30 12.50
C THR A 76 -13.84 -4.38 13.18
N GLY A 77 -14.06 -4.57 14.48
CA GLY A 77 -14.94 -3.71 15.29
C GLY A 77 -14.22 -2.52 15.91
N MET A 78 -14.97 -1.45 16.24
CA MET A 78 -14.44 -0.30 16.98
C MET A 78 -13.85 -0.70 18.34
N ASP A 79 -14.40 -1.72 18.99
CA ASP A 79 -13.93 -2.21 20.29
C ASP A 79 -12.54 -2.84 20.20
N GLN A 80 -12.30 -3.64 19.16
CA GLN A 80 -10.98 -4.23 18.89
C GLN A 80 -9.94 -3.14 18.59
N LEU A 81 -10.33 -2.13 17.80
CA LEU A 81 -9.48 -0.99 17.48
C LEU A 81 -9.11 -0.19 18.74
N CYS A 82 -10.08 0.04 19.63
CA CYS A 82 -9.83 0.72 20.90
C CYS A 82 -8.86 -0.06 21.79
N ALA A 83 -9.06 -1.39 21.89
CA ALA A 83 -8.19 -2.27 22.66
C ALA A 83 -6.75 -2.27 22.10
N ALA A 84 -6.59 -2.46 20.78
CA ALA A 84 -5.29 -2.48 20.12
C ALA A 84 -4.55 -1.13 20.17
N ALA A 85 -5.29 -0.01 20.13
CA ALA A 85 -4.72 1.33 20.23
C ALA A 85 -4.49 1.82 21.67
N GLU A 86 -4.89 1.02 22.67
CA GLU A 86 -4.86 1.36 24.09
C GLU A 86 -5.57 2.69 24.39
N VAL A 87 -6.79 2.83 23.86
CA VAL A 87 -7.64 4.01 24.07
C VAL A 87 -9.03 3.62 24.57
N SER A 88 -9.67 4.52 25.30
CA SER A 88 -11.08 4.35 25.64
C SER A 88 -11.96 4.53 24.40
N LYS A 89 -13.16 3.91 24.38
CA LYS A 89 -14.17 4.18 23.33
C LYS A 89 -14.46 5.67 23.20
N ARG A 90 -14.62 6.37 24.33
CA ARG A 90 -14.85 7.81 24.35
C ARG A 90 -13.74 8.58 23.62
N THR A 91 -12.48 8.20 23.83
CA THR A 91 -11.33 8.81 23.14
C THR A 91 -11.35 8.50 21.65
N ALA A 92 -11.68 7.26 21.25
CA ALA A 92 -11.80 6.92 19.83
C ALA A 92 -12.89 7.75 19.12
N TYR A 93 -14.07 7.85 19.73
CA TYR A 93 -15.18 8.65 19.18
C TYR A 93 -14.96 10.17 19.23
N GLN A 94 -14.00 10.66 20.02
CA GLN A 94 -13.55 12.06 19.94
C GLN A 94 -12.68 12.34 18.70
N HIS A 95 -12.08 11.31 18.11
CA HIS A 95 -11.21 11.43 16.94
C HIS A 95 -11.85 11.01 15.63
N PHE A 96 -12.81 10.08 15.68
CA PHE A 96 -13.55 9.56 14.54
C PHE A 96 -15.02 9.44 14.91
N THR A 97 -15.89 10.07 14.13
CA THR A 97 -17.35 10.02 14.26
C THR A 97 -17.89 8.59 14.15
N GLY A 98 -17.17 7.71 13.44
CA GLY A 98 -17.48 6.30 13.34
C GLY A 98 -16.40 5.49 12.61
N LYS A 99 -16.68 4.21 12.41
CA LYS A 99 -15.80 3.28 11.69
C LYS A 99 -15.59 3.72 10.24
N ASP A 100 -16.64 4.17 9.57
CA ASP A 100 -16.61 4.55 8.16
C ASP A 100 -15.63 5.71 7.89
N GLU A 101 -15.64 6.72 8.77
CA GLU A 101 -14.67 7.82 8.73
C GLU A 101 -13.25 7.32 8.99
N LEU A 102 -13.06 6.44 9.99
CA LEU A 102 -11.77 5.84 10.29
C LEU A 102 -11.22 5.02 9.10
N VAL A 103 -12.07 4.28 8.39
CA VAL A 103 -11.68 3.51 7.20
C VAL A 103 -11.28 4.45 6.06
N ALA A 104 -12.02 5.53 5.84
CA ALA A 104 -11.65 6.54 4.84
C ALA A 104 -10.31 7.22 5.18
N GLU A 105 -10.10 7.59 6.44
CA GLU A 105 -8.83 8.16 6.91
C GLU A 105 -7.67 7.17 6.84
N TYR A 106 -7.92 5.89 7.10
CA TYR A 106 -6.96 4.81 6.88
C TYR A 106 -6.51 4.78 5.43
N LEU A 107 -7.43 4.79 4.46
CA LEU A 107 -7.07 4.79 3.04
C LEU A 107 -6.34 6.09 2.65
N ARG A 108 -6.78 7.26 3.13
CA ARG A 108 -6.11 8.54 2.87
C ARG A 108 -4.66 8.58 3.33
N ARG A 109 -4.38 7.96 4.48
CA ARG A 109 -3.02 7.91 5.05
C ARG A 109 -2.18 6.78 4.46
N PHE A 110 -2.82 5.79 3.84
CA PHE A 110 -2.11 4.77 3.08
C PHE A 110 -1.56 5.42 1.82
N ASP A 111 -0.39 6.05 1.96
CA ASP A 111 0.42 6.48 0.84
C ASP A 111 0.80 5.22 0.05
N PRO A 112 0.33 5.06 -1.19
CA PRO A 112 0.75 3.99 -2.06
C PRO A 112 2.14 4.36 -2.61
N SER A 113 3.10 4.37 -1.70
CA SER A 113 4.47 4.85 -1.88
C SER A 113 5.23 4.17 -3.03
N VAL A 114 4.75 3.02 -3.50
CA VAL A 114 5.38 2.27 -4.60
C VAL A 114 5.04 2.90 -5.96
N LEU A 115 3.76 3.16 -6.26
CA LEU A 115 3.36 3.71 -7.55
C LEU A 115 3.60 5.22 -7.62
N SER A 116 3.32 5.97 -6.56
CA SER A 116 3.50 7.42 -6.54
C SER A 116 4.97 7.81 -6.77
N GLY A 117 5.90 7.16 -6.06
CA GLY A 117 7.32 7.46 -6.16
C GLY A 117 7.95 7.11 -7.51
N VAL A 118 7.44 6.09 -8.22
CA VAL A 118 7.98 5.66 -9.52
C VAL A 118 7.77 6.70 -10.60
N PHE A 119 6.59 7.34 -10.65
CA PHE A 119 6.29 8.31 -11.70
C PHE A 119 7.09 9.61 -11.59
N ASP A 120 7.64 9.92 -10.42
CA ASP A 120 8.46 11.11 -10.16
C ASP A 120 9.98 10.84 -10.29
N ARG A 121 10.39 9.62 -10.67
CA ARG A 121 11.80 9.25 -10.90
C ARG A 121 12.39 9.95 -12.11
N THR A 122 13.35 10.85 -11.90
CA THR A 122 14.01 11.60 -12.96
C THR A 122 15.18 10.87 -13.61
N ASP A 123 15.64 9.76 -13.01
CA ASP A 123 16.72 8.92 -13.52
C ASP A 123 16.24 7.85 -14.52
N LEU A 124 14.93 7.75 -14.72
CA LEU A 124 14.29 6.82 -15.65
C LEU A 124 13.64 7.57 -16.81
N THR A 125 13.73 7.03 -18.02
CA THR A 125 12.90 7.46 -19.15
C THR A 125 11.41 7.25 -18.84
N PRO A 126 10.48 7.97 -19.50
CA PRO A 126 9.05 7.73 -19.35
C PRO A 126 8.66 6.25 -19.57
N ARG A 127 9.25 5.60 -20.58
CA ARG A 127 9.06 4.17 -20.85
C ARG A 127 9.47 3.29 -19.66
N GLU A 128 10.66 3.56 -19.09
CA GLU A 128 11.16 2.81 -17.94
C GLU A 128 10.29 3.06 -16.69
N ARG A 129 9.76 4.27 -16.48
CA ARG A 129 8.81 4.55 -15.40
C ARG A 129 7.52 3.74 -15.52
N LEU A 130 6.97 3.60 -16.74
CA LEU A 130 5.79 2.76 -16.98
C LEU A 130 6.06 1.29 -16.64
N LEU A 131 7.25 0.77 -16.97
CA LEU A 131 7.62 -0.61 -16.63
C LEU A 131 7.89 -0.78 -15.13
N ALA A 132 8.55 0.19 -14.50
CA ALA A 132 8.84 0.18 -13.07
C ALA A 132 7.56 0.19 -12.21
N ALA A 133 6.41 0.64 -12.74
CA ALA A 133 5.12 0.54 -12.07
C ALA A 133 4.69 -0.92 -11.78
N PHE A 134 5.29 -1.90 -12.46
CA PHE A 134 5.04 -3.32 -12.25
C PHE A 134 6.08 -4.00 -11.33
N ASP A 135 7.11 -3.28 -10.87
CA ASP A 135 8.10 -3.79 -9.92
C ASP A 135 7.56 -3.74 -8.49
N ILE A 136 6.56 -4.59 -8.24
CA ILE A 136 5.88 -4.69 -6.95
C ILE A 136 6.41 -5.94 -6.21
N PRO A 137 6.92 -5.80 -4.98
CA PRO A 137 7.43 -6.95 -4.22
C PRO A 137 6.36 -8.04 -4.05
N PRO A 138 6.71 -9.33 -4.15
CA PRO A 138 5.74 -10.44 -4.08
C PRO A 138 5.05 -10.55 -2.71
N THR A 139 5.65 -9.99 -1.67
CA THR A 139 5.09 -9.93 -0.31
C THR A 139 4.13 -8.76 -0.10
N THR A 140 3.91 -7.93 -1.11
CA THR A 140 2.99 -6.79 -1.03
C THR A 140 1.56 -7.33 -0.86
N PRO A 141 0.85 -6.93 0.21
CA PRO A 141 -0.55 -7.29 0.37
C PRO A 141 -1.41 -6.82 -0.80
N LEU A 142 -2.61 -7.37 -0.95
CA LEU A 142 -3.59 -6.85 -1.90
C LEU A 142 -3.73 -5.33 -1.72
N CYS A 143 -3.77 -4.60 -2.84
CA CYS A 143 -3.98 -3.17 -2.86
C CYS A 143 -5.16 -2.79 -1.93
N PRO A 144 -4.95 -1.96 -0.88
CA PRO A 144 -5.97 -1.72 0.13
C PRO A 144 -7.21 -1.03 -0.42
N TYR A 145 -7.07 -0.29 -1.52
CA TYR A 145 -8.18 0.32 -2.25
C TYR A 145 -9.07 -0.74 -2.93
N ILE A 146 -8.48 -1.79 -3.51
CA ILE A 146 -9.22 -2.93 -4.08
C ILE A 146 -9.88 -3.72 -2.95
N ALA A 147 -9.14 -4.01 -1.88
CA ALA A 147 -9.66 -4.73 -0.72
C ALA A 147 -10.88 -4.00 -0.11
N ALA A 148 -10.78 -2.69 0.07
CA ALA A 148 -11.88 -1.87 0.56
C ALA A 148 -13.10 -1.90 -0.35
N ALA A 149 -12.92 -1.78 -1.67
CA ALA A 149 -14.02 -1.83 -2.63
C ALA A 149 -14.75 -3.19 -2.66
N VAL A 150 -14.05 -4.28 -2.34
CA VAL A 150 -14.66 -5.62 -2.23
C VAL A 150 -15.48 -5.77 -0.95
N GLU A 151 -14.99 -5.24 0.17
CA GLU A 151 -15.68 -5.36 1.46
C GLU A 151 -16.80 -4.32 1.65
N LEU A 152 -16.69 -3.15 1.03
CA LEU A 152 -17.62 -2.04 1.18
C LEU A 152 -18.51 -1.91 -0.06
N HIS A 153 -19.67 -2.55 0.00
CA HIS A 153 -20.59 -2.62 -1.15
C HIS A 153 -21.31 -1.30 -1.45
N ASP A 154 -21.46 -0.39 -0.47
CA ASP A 154 -22.06 0.92 -0.71
C ASP A 154 -21.08 1.81 -1.50
N PRO A 155 -21.42 2.20 -2.75
CA PRO A 155 -20.57 3.09 -3.53
C PRO A 155 -20.50 4.51 -2.96
N GLN A 156 -21.43 4.91 -2.10
CA GLN A 156 -21.45 6.20 -1.41
C GLN A 156 -20.66 6.20 -0.09
N HIS A 157 -20.17 5.04 0.35
CA HIS A 157 -19.29 4.99 1.51
C HIS A 157 -18.02 5.84 1.25
N PRO A 158 -17.60 6.72 2.18
CA PRO A 158 -16.49 7.65 1.94
C PRO A 158 -15.17 6.97 1.51
N ALA A 159 -14.88 5.79 2.07
CA ALA A 159 -13.73 4.98 1.66
C ALA A 159 -13.85 4.40 0.24
N SER A 160 -15.06 4.03 -0.20
CA SER A 160 -15.31 3.54 -1.56
C SER A 160 -15.14 4.65 -2.60
N GLN A 161 -15.59 5.86 -2.27
CA GLN A 161 -15.35 7.06 -3.09
C GLN A 161 -13.85 7.35 -3.20
N TYR A 162 -13.14 7.36 -2.06
CA TYR A 162 -11.70 7.59 -2.05
C TYR A 162 -10.91 6.53 -2.83
N ALA A 163 -11.28 5.25 -2.70
CA ALA A 163 -10.67 4.17 -3.49
C ALA A 163 -10.88 4.34 -4.99
N ARG A 164 -12.09 4.74 -5.41
CA ARG A 164 -12.38 5.05 -6.81
C ARG A 164 -11.52 6.21 -7.33
N ASP A 165 -11.45 7.30 -6.58
CA ASP A 165 -10.69 8.50 -6.98
C ASP A 165 -9.20 8.20 -7.05
N TYR A 166 -8.68 7.42 -6.11
CA TYR A 166 -7.31 6.94 -6.15
C TYR A 166 -7.01 6.11 -7.40
N LYS A 167 -7.87 5.15 -7.75
CA LYS A 167 -7.67 4.31 -8.95
C LYS A 167 -7.70 5.13 -10.24
N LYS A 168 -8.60 6.11 -10.33
CA LYS A 168 -8.61 7.08 -11.44
C LYS A 168 -7.33 7.90 -11.50
N ALA A 169 -6.81 8.35 -10.35
CA ALA A 169 -5.56 9.10 -10.30
C ALA A 169 -4.35 8.28 -10.75
N VAL A 170 -4.30 6.98 -10.42
CA VAL A 170 -3.25 6.08 -10.92
C VAL A 170 -3.33 5.91 -12.43
N ALA A 171 -4.53 5.67 -12.98
CA ALA A 171 -4.73 5.59 -14.43
C ALA A 171 -4.30 6.89 -15.14
N ALA A 172 -4.68 8.05 -14.59
CA ALA A 172 -4.25 9.35 -15.12
C ALA A 172 -2.74 9.53 -15.12
N ARG A 173 -2.03 9.14 -14.04
CA ARG A 173 -0.56 9.21 -13.99
C ARG A 173 0.11 8.27 -15.00
N LEU A 174 -0.45 7.10 -15.25
CA LEU A 174 0.00 6.19 -16.30
C LEU A 174 -0.21 6.82 -17.69
N THR A 175 -1.37 7.43 -17.94
CA THR A 175 -1.67 8.17 -19.16
C THR A 175 -0.71 9.33 -19.38
N ASP A 176 -0.44 10.14 -18.36
CA ASP A 176 0.51 11.26 -18.46
C ASP A 176 1.92 10.77 -18.79
N THR A 177 2.37 9.72 -18.11
CA THR A 177 3.69 9.12 -18.37
C THR A 177 3.75 8.48 -19.77
N ALA A 178 2.67 7.87 -20.25
CA ALA A 178 2.55 7.36 -21.61
C ALA A 178 2.62 8.48 -22.66
N ARG A 179 2.02 9.64 -22.38
CA ARG A 179 2.09 10.82 -23.24
C ARG A 179 3.52 11.35 -23.30
N GLU A 180 4.20 11.43 -22.16
CA GLU A 180 5.62 11.80 -22.09
C GLU A 180 6.50 10.81 -22.86
N ALA A 181 6.12 9.52 -22.91
CA ALA A 181 6.82 8.49 -23.68
C ALA A 181 6.55 8.57 -25.19
N GLY A 182 5.63 9.43 -25.65
CA GLY A 182 5.27 9.56 -27.06
C GLY A 182 4.28 8.49 -27.55
N ALA A 183 3.50 7.88 -26.66
CA ALA A 183 2.47 6.92 -27.05
C ALA A 183 1.45 7.53 -28.02
N ALA A 184 1.04 6.76 -29.03
CA ALA A 184 0.06 7.20 -30.03
C ALA A 184 -1.36 7.41 -29.46
N ASP A 185 -1.75 6.59 -28.48
CA ASP A 185 -3.00 6.70 -27.71
C ASP A 185 -2.69 6.55 -26.20
N PRO A 186 -2.23 7.62 -25.53
CA PRO A 186 -1.85 7.60 -24.12
C PRO A 186 -3.01 7.24 -23.18
N GLU A 187 -4.23 7.66 -23.51
CA GLU A 187 -5.44 7.40 -22.75
C GLU A 187 -5.72 5.89 -22.71
N GLN A 188 -5.69 5.23 -23.88
CA GLN A 188 -5.88 3.79 -23.96
C GLN A 188 -4.76 3.01 -23.26
N LEU A 189 -3.50 3.39 -23.48
CA LEU A 189 -2.37 2.71 -22.84
C LEU A 189 -2.45 2.84 -21.31
N GLY A 190 -2.74 4.03 -20.79
CA GLY A 190 -2.84 4.25 -19.34
C GLY A 190 -3.91 3.38 -18.67
N GLU A 191 -5.10 3.28 -19.27
CA GLU A 191 -6.18 2.41 -18.78
C GLU A 191 -5.83 0.93 -18.87
N GLN A 192 -5.19 0.48 -19.95
CA GLN A 192 -4.73 -0.91 -20.09
C GLN A 192 -3.73 -1.28 -18.99
N LEU A 193 -2.75 -0.40 -18.73
CA LEU A 193 -1.75 -0.62 -17.69
C LEU A 193 -2.38 -0.60 -16.28
N ALA A 194 -3.32 0.31 -16.02
CA ALA A 194 -4.04 0.36 -14.75
C ALA A 194 -4.85 -0.92 -14.50
N LEU A 195 -5.60 -1.39 -15.51
CA LEU A 195 -6.34 -2.64 -15.46
C LEU A 195 -5.42 -3.84 -15.20
N LEU A 196 -4.24 -3.84 -15.82
CA LEU A 196 -3.27 -4.92 -15.68
C LEU A 196 -2.65 -4.95 -14.27
N ILE A 197 -2.34 -3.80 -13.67
CA ILE A 197 -1.88 -3.69 -12.28
C ILE A 197 -2.95 -4.22 -11.31
N ASP A 198 -4.21 -3.82 -11.50
CA ASP A 198 -5.32 -4.26 -10.67
C ASP A 198 -5.58 -5.77 -10.81
N GLY A 199 -5.53 -6.27 -12.05
CA GLY A 199 -5.64 -7.68 -12.36
C GLY A 199 -4.50 -8.51 -11.77
N ALA A 200 -3.27 -8.03 -11.83
CA ALA A 200 -2.11 -8.67 -11.23
C ALA A 200 -2.27 -8.77 -9.70
N ALA A 201 -2.65 -7.67 -9.05
CA ALA A 201 -2.87 -7.64 -7.60
C ALA A 201 -3.97 -8.65 -7.17
N ALA A 202 -5.08 -8.69 -7.90
CA ALA A 202 -6.16 -9.64 -7.63
C ALA A 202 -5.72 -11.11 -7.87
N ARG A 203 -5.04 -11.39 -8.98
CA ARG A 203 -4.55 -12.74 -9.30
C ARG A 203 -3.51 -13.23 -8.30
N THR A 204 -2.58 -12.37 -7.89
CA THR A 204 -1.60 -12.70 -6.85
C THR A 204 -2.29 -13.15 -5.58
N ARG A 205 -3.34 -12.45 -5.18
CA ARG A 205 -4.10 -12.78 -3.97
C ARG A 205 -4.91 -14.06 -4.07
N VAL A 206 -5.55 -14.32 -5.21
CA VAL A 206 -6.42 -15.50 -5.43
C VAL A 206 -5.59 -16.77 -5.57
N LEU A 207 -4.49 -16.71 -6.32
CA LEU A 207 -3.64 -17.86 -6.59
C LEU A 207 -2.57 -18.07 -5.52
N ASN A 208 -2.36 -17.09 -4.64
CA ASN A 208 -1.26 -17.07 -3.68
C ASN A 208 0.11 -17.28 -4.35
N ALA A 209 0.30 -16.64 -5.51
CA ALA A 209 1.48 -16.77 -6.35
C ALA A 209 1.70 -15.44 -7.09
N ASP A 210 2.95 -15.00 -7.22
CA ASP A 210 3.25 -13.70 -7.81
C ASP A 210 2.88 -13.62 -9.30
N ALA A 211 1.94 -12.73 -9.64
CA ALA A 211 1.49 -12.48 -11.00
C ALA A 211 2.14 -11.24 -11.66
N PHE A 212 2.87 -10.42 -10.90
CA PHE A 212 3.47 -9.19 -11.43
C PHE A 212 4.52 -9.41 -12.52
N PRO A 213 5.36 -10.48 -12.50
CA PRO A 213 6.26 -10.76 -13.61
C PRO A 213 5.54 -11.01 -14.94
N THR A 214 4.39 -11.69 -14.89
CA THR A 214 3.56 -11.90 -16.10
C THR A 214 2.93 -10.59 -16.57
N ALA A 215 2.44 -9.78 -15.63
CA ALA A 215 1.90 -8.45 -15.94
C ALA A 215 2.95 -7.53 -16.55
N ALA A 216 4.18 -7.50 -16.02
CA ALA A 216 5.29 -6.71 -16.56
C ALA A 216 5.63 -7.11 -18.01
N ALA A 217 5.63 -8.41 -18.32
CA ALA A 217 5.86 -8.90 -19.68
C ALA A 217 4.76 -8.46 -20.66
N ILE A 218 3.49 -8.51 -20.23
CA ILE A 218 2.36 -8.01 -21.04
C ILE A 218 2.46 -6.48 -21.20
N ALA A 219 2.79 -5.75 -20.13
CA ALA A 219 2.97 -4.30 -20.16
C ALA A 219 4.05 -3.88 -21.15
N ALA A 220 5.19 -4.57 -21.18
CA ALA A 220 6.26 -4.28 -22.15
C ALA A 220 5.76 -4.37 -23.59
N VAL A 221 4.99 -5.41 -23.92
CA VAL A 221 4.39 -5.55 -25.26
C VAL A 221 3.44 -4.39 -25.56
N LEU A 222 2.55 -4.02 -24.63
CA LEU A 222 1.61 -2.91 -24.83
C LEU A 222 2.33 -1.57 -25.03
N ILE A 223 3.34 -1.31 -24.20
CA ILE A 223 4.15 -0.08 -24.25
C ILE A 223 4.90 0.01 -25.59
N ASP A 224 5.56 -1.06 -26.00
CA ASP A 224 6.37 -1.06 -27.24
C ASP A 224 5.51 -0.96 -28.51
N ASN A 225 4.27 -1.46 -28.48
CA ASN A 225 3.32 -1.28 -29.59
C ASN A 225 2.71 0.12 -29.61
N ALA A 226 2.56 0.76 -28.46
CA ALA A 226 1.94 2.08 -28.34
C ALA A 226 2.91 3.23 -28.61
N ILE A 227 4.21 3.05 -28.35
CA ILE A 227 5.24 4.06 -28.62
C ILE A 227 5.78 3.85 -30.04
N PRO A 228 5.59 4.80 -30.96
CA PRO A 228 6.15 4.69 -32.31
C PRO A 228 7.67 4.56 -32.23
N ALA A 229 8.24 3.60 -32.96
CA ALA A 229 9.67 3.62 -33.21
C ALA A 229 10.01 4.97 -33.83
N THR A 230 10.92 5.72 -33.21
CA THR A 230 11.41 6.98 -33.77
C THR A 230 11.83 6.75 -35.21
N ALA A 231 11.11 7.36 -36.16
CA ALA A 231 11.43 7.36 -37.58
C ALA A 231 12.76 8.12 -37.79
N GLY A 232 13.89 7.48 -37.50
CA GLY A 232 15.17 8.16 -37.36
C GLY A 232 16.42 7.32 -37.64
N ASP A 233 16.30 6.06 -38.07
CA ASP A 233 17.48 5.21 -38.37
C ASP A 233 17.53 4.65 -39.80
N ASP A 234 16.47 4.83 -40.61
CA ASP A 234 16.45 4.34 -42.01
C ASP A 234 17.15 5.27 -43.01
N ARG A 235 17.66 6.44 -42.58
CA ARG A 235 18.34 7.42 -43.46
C ARG A 235 19.87 7.28 -43.53
N GLN A 236 20.47 6.22 -42.96
CA GLN A 236 21.92 5.98 -43.06
C GLN A 236 22.31 4.75 -43.91
N ARG A 237 21.36 4.15 -44.66
CA ARG A 237 21.65 2.99 -45.53
C ARG A 237 21.71 3.28 -47.04
N GLU A 238 21.40 4.49 -47.48
CA GLU A 238 21.53 4.90 -48.89
C GLU A 238 22.56 6.02 -49.05
N GLU A 239 23.85 5.70 -48.93
CA GLU A 239 24.93 6.44 -49.59
C GLU A 239 26.21 5.59 -49.57
N VAL A 240 26.29 4.63 -50.49
CA VAL A 240 27.58 4.07 -50.95
C VAL A 240 27.76 4.52 -52.40
N PRO A 241 28.53 5.58 -52.68
CA PRO A 241 28.91 5.91 -54.04
C PRO A 241 30.01 4.97 -54.52
N SER A 242 29.87 4.43 -55.74
CA SER A 242 30.97 3.95 -56.58
C SER A 242 30.96 4.73 -57.88
#